data_AF-C5B185-F1
#
_entry.id   AF-C5B185-F1
#
_cell.length_a   1.000
_cell.length_b   1.000
_cell.length_c   1.000
_cell.angle_alpha   90.00
_cell.angle_beta   90.00
_cell.angle_gamma   90.00
#
_symmetry.space_group_name_H-M   'P 1'
#
loop_
_entity.id
_entity.type
_entity.pdbx_description
1 polymer ?
#
loop_
_entity_poly.entity_id
_entity_poly.type
_entity_poly.pdbx_seq_one_letter_code
_entity_poly.pdbx_strand_id
1 'polypeptide(L)'
;MNRILAALLALVCFCTPSYSATLLPPGKVTFTDANGKPLSGGTVAFYLPNTTTPKQTWQDAGQTVLNTNPVRLDSAGRATVYGSGAYRQIVKDAAGNLIWDQLTADTSSSQIAWGGTSTGTANSQSVSATNFTSADGQIVGFIAGFTNTGPMTVVANGSAPIPVLVDGQSGSVSLSGQEIRQGAAILLIYEANRGAFHLATGAGGSFGFGARQTLPAANVTDLGLIPTHNVLITGAATITSFGASADRNVPLYALTFGGSSTLVEGPKLYVPNGRLAVASGDTAFAMYIGDGIWTLMGYQPITDSKSPPGMISAYAGQSCPVGWVDATGLALLRSDFSALFAVIGTRWGAGDGSTTFNVPDLRGYFLRMQDAGAGRDPGRDLGSAQAGSVGPHQHNVPVANATAGSGTTNNFVYPLAAGTSSVPTTGQDPAPAGETRPINIAVWYCIKS
;
A
#
# COMPACT_ATOMS: atom_id res chain seq x y z
N MET A 1 44.69 -2.81 0.49
CA MET A 1 45.35 -1.88 1.44
C MET A 1 44.32 -0.83 1.84
N ASN A 2 43.65 -1.00 2.99
CA ASN A 2 43.87 -0.28 4.25
C ASN A 2 43.57 1.22 4.13
N ARG A 3 42.41 1.71 4.60
CA ARG A 3 41.99 2.03 6.00
C ARG A 3 42.47 3.41 6.49
N ILE A 4 41.58 4.10 7.23
CA ILE A 4 41.70 5.23 8.21
C ILE A 4 40.72 6.35 7.80
N LEU A 5 39.56 6.65 8.40
CA LEU A 5 38.97 6.68 9.77
C LEU A 5 39.15 8.04 10.52
N ALA A 6 37.99 8.70 10.77
CA ALA A 6 37.63 9.70 11.83
C ALA A 6 38.33 11.10 11.80
N ALA A 7 37.76 12.25 12.23
CA ALA A 7 36.71 12.61 13.19
C ALA A 7 36.24 14.08 12.90
N LEU A 8 34.95 14.46 12.91
CA LEU A 8 34.12 14.96 14.04
C LEU A 8 34.06 16.51 14.17
N LEU A 9 32.87 17.12 14.04
CA LEU A 9 32.14 17.90 15.09
C LEU A 9 31.23 19.04 14.56
N ALA A 10 29.94 18.92 14.90
CA ALA A 10 28.90 19.93 15.14
C ALA A 10 28.41 20.89 14.03
N LEU A 11 27.19 20.64 13.55
CA LEU A 11 26.13 21.65 13.68
C LEU A 11 24.81 20.97 14.06
N VAL A 12 24.44 21.17 15.32
CA VAL A 12 23.15 20.83 15.91
C VAL A 12 22.12 21.81 15.34
N CYS A 13 21.14 21.28 14.59
CA CYS A 13 19.84 21.94 14.46
C CYS A 13 18.79 20.96 14.99
N PHE A 14 18.20 21.35 16.12
CA PHE A 14 17.11 20.66 16.78
C PHE A 14 15.94 20.46 15.81
N CYS A 15 15.64 19.21 15.46
CA CYS A 15 14.27 18.84 15.14
C CYS A 15 13.83 17.92 16.28
N THR A 16 12.96 18.46 17.13
CA THR A 16 12.33 17.79 18.26
C THR A 16 11.74 16.45 17.82
N PRO A 17 11.71 15.43 18.70
CA PRO A 17 10.89 14.25 18.43
C PRO A 17 9.44 14.70 18.24
N SER A 18 8.80 14.22 17.16
CA SER A 18 7.35 14.32 17.00
C SER A 18 6.67 13.48 18.07
N TYR A 19 6.50 14.05 19.26
CA TYR A 19 5.38 13.72 20.13
C TYR A 19 4.33 14.80 19.86
N SER A 20 3.19 14.42 19.28
CA SER A 20 2.02 15.30 19.30
C SER A 20 1.42 15.22 20.71
N ALA A 21 2.07 15.91 21.65
CA ALA A 21 1.80 15.98 23.09
C ALA A 21 1.95 14.66 23.89
N THR A 22 2.64 14.77 25.03
CA THR A 22 2.59 13.79 26.13
C THR A 22 1.74 14.38 27.25
N LEU A 23 1.04 13.55 28.02
CA LEU A 23 0.22 14.01 29.14
C LEU A 23 1.17 14.65 30.18
N LEU A 24 1.15 15.99 30.29
CA LEU A 24 1.96 16.69 31.28
C LEU A 24 1.42 16.35 32.68
N PRO A 25 2.24 15.78 33.58
CA PRO A 25 1.80 15.49 34.94
C PRO A 25 1.45 16.77 35.72
N PRO A 26 0.48 16.70 36.65
CA PRO A 26 -0.34 15.54 37.00
C PRO A 26 -1.61 15.46 36.15
N GLY A 27 -1.61 14.58 35.15
CA GLY A 27 -2.84 14.22 34.44
C GLY A 27 -3.66 13.23 35.25
N LYS A 28 -4.95 13.53 35.46
CA LYS A 28 -5.89 12.62 36.11
C LYS A 28 -6.85 12.05 35.06
N VAL A 29 -7.13 10.75 35.15
CA VAL A 29 -8.20 10.12 34.35
C VAL A 29 -9.54 10.46 35.00
N THR A 30 -10.53 10.84 34.19
CA THR A 30 -11.91 11.06 34.63
C THR A 30 -12.76 9.87 34.21
N PHE A 31 -13.53 9.29 35.12
CA PHE A 31 -14.47 8.22 34.85
C PHE A 31 -15.90 8.75 34.91
N THR A 32 -16.73 8.37 33.94
CA THR A 32 -18.11 8.84 33.79
C THR A 32 -19.10 7.68 33.70
N ASP A 33 -20.36 7.94 34.03
CA ASP A 33 -21.46 7.01 33.74
C ASP A 33 -21.85 7.03 32.25
N ALA A 34 -22.84 6.21 31.89
CA ALA A 34 -23.35 6.10 30.51
C ALA A 34 -23.96 7.40 29.95
N ASN A 35 -24.28 8.36 30.82
CA ASN A 35 -24.81 9.67 30.44
C ASN A 35 -23.72 10.76 30.44
N GLY A 36 -22.45 10.39 30.65
CA GLY A 36 -21.31 11.31 30.69
C GLY A 36 -21.14 12.06 32.01
N LYS A 37 -21.91 11.73 33.07
CA LYS A 37 -21.75 12.38 34.38
C LYS A 37 -20.55 11.77 35.12
N PRO A 38 -19.67 12.58 35.75
CA PRO A 38 -18.55 12.05 36.50
C PRO A 38 -18.97 11.13 37.65
N LEU A 39 -18.26 10.01 37.81
CA LEU A 39 -18.48 9.02 38.86
C LEU A 39 -17.91 9.51 40.21
N SER A 40 -18.51 10.58 40.73
CA SER A 40 -18.16 11.18 42.02
C SER A 40 -18.22 10.15 43.15
N GLY A 41 -17.10 9.93 43.83
CA GLY A 41 -17.02 8.94 44.94
C GLY A 41 -17.10 7.47 44.51
N GLY A 42 -17.05 7.17 43.21
CA GLY A 42 -16.96 5.82 42.68
C GLY A 42 -15.59 5.16 42.92
N THR A 43 -15.42 3.95 42.38
CA THR A 43 -14.18 3.17 42.55
C THR A 43 -13.74 2.52 41.24
N VAL A 44 -12.42 2.33 41.09
CA VAL A 44 -11.81 1.66 39.94
C VAL A 44 -10.84 0.60 40.44
N ALA A 45 -11.13 -0.67 40.15
CA ALA A 45 -10.28 -1.80 40.50
C ALA A 45 -9.44 -2.26 39.31
N PHE A 46 -8.21 -2.70 39.58
CA PHE A 46 -7.25 -3.15 38.58
C PHE A 46 -6.78 -4.57 38.84
N TYR A 47 -6.87 -5.44 37.84
CA TYR A 47 -6.52 -6.85 37.96
C TYR A 47 -5.62 -7.30 36.81
N LEU A 48 -4.95 -8.43 36.99
CA LEU A 48 -4.38 -9.18 35.87
C LEU A 48 -5.50 -9.51 34.86
N PRO A 49 -5.27 -9.37 33.54
CA PRO A 49 -6.29 -9.62 32.52
C PRO A 49 -7.03 -10.95 32.72
N ASN A 50 -8.35 -10.91 32.56
CA ASN A 50 -9.25 -12.08 32.72
C ASN A 50 -9.22 -12.75 34.10
N THR A 51 -8.67 -12.11 35.12
CA THR A 51 -8.68 -12.62 36.50
C THR A 51 -9.34 -11.62 37.47
N THR A 52 -9.40 -12.00 38.75
CA THR A 52 -9.70 -11.12 39.89
C THR A 52 -8.47 -10.91 40.79
N THR A 53 -7.27 -11.25 40.30
CA THR A 53 -6.02 -11.08 41.06
C THR A 53 -5.55 -9.62 40.94
N PRO A 54 -5.46 -8.86 42.05
CA PRO A 54 -5.08 -7.45 42.02
C PRO A 54 -3.74 -7.22 41.31
N LYS A 55 -3.68 -6.22 40.41
CA LYS A 55 -2.44 -5.76 39.78
C LYS A 55 -2.12 -4.35 40.27
N GLN A 56 -0.84 -4.09 40.52
CA GLN A 56 -0.36 -2.82 41.05
C GLN A 56 -0.58 -1.67 40.05
N THR A 57 -0.95 -0.51 40.58
CA THR A 57 -0.94 0.78 39.88
C THR A 57 -0.32 1.83 40.80
N TRP A 58 0.10 2.97 40.27
CA TRP A 58 0.88 3.97 41.00
C TRP A 58 0.32 5.38 40.87
N GLN A 59 0.65 6.22 41.84
CA GLN A 59 0.30 7.64 41.89
C GLN A 59 1.29 8.52 41.12
N ASP A 60 2.46 7.98 40.77
CA ASP A 60 3.53 8.66 40.06
C ASP A 60 4.08 7.83 38.89
N ALA A 61 4.62 8.52 37.89
CA ALA A 61 5.21 7.89 36.71
C ALA A 61 6.48 7.08 37.02
N GLY A 62 7.15 7.32 38.16
CA GLY A 62 8.32 6.58 38.60
C GLY A 62 8.01 5.24 39.26
N GLN A 63 6.73 4.88 39.38
CA GLN A 63 6.26 3.66 40.04
C GLN A 63 6.72 3.54 41.50
N THR A 64 6.83 4.66 42.21
CA THR A 64 7.37 4.70 43.58
C THR A 64 6.28 4.69 44.66
N VAL A 65 5.09 5.21 44.36
CA VAL A 65 3.97 5.33 45.30
C VAL A 65 2.79 4.52 44.78
N LEU A 66 2.45 3.43 45.48
CA LEU A 66 1.33 2.56 45.10
C LEU A 66 -0.03 3.24 45.30
N ASN A 67 -0.94 2.96 44.38
CA ASN A 67 -2.36 3.18 44.57
C ASN A 67 -2.97 2.10 45.47
N THR A 68 -4.05 2.45 46.16
CA THR A 68 -4.95 1.46 46.77
C THR A 68 -5.73 0.71 45.68
N ASN A 69 -6.16 -0.52 45.95
CA ASN A 69 -7.01 -1.28 45.03
C ASN A 69 -8.25 -1.79 45.77
N PRO A 70 -9.46 -1.27 45.45
CA PRO A 70 -9.76 -0.34 44.37
C PRO A 70 -9.30 1.11 44.63
N VAL A 71 -8.98 1.84 43.57
CA VAL A 71 -8.68 3.28 43.59
C VAL A 71 -9.99 4.05 43.79
N ARG A 72 -10.02 4.95 44.78
CA ARG A 72 -11.19 5.84 45.01
C ARG A 72 -11.14 7.05 44.08
N LEU A 73 -12.31 7.38 43.50
CA LEU A 73 -12.48 8.56 42.66
C LEU A 73 -12.82 9.80 43.50
N ASP A 74 -12.28 10.95 43.12
CA ASP A 74 -12.59 12.23 43.76
C ASP A 74 -14.00 12.75 43.40
N SER A 75 -14.37 13.92 43.94
CA SER A 75 -15.70 14.51 43.71
C SER A 75 -15.99 14.84 42.24
N ALA A 76 -14.96 14.91 41.41
CA ALA A 76 -15.05 15.11 39.97
C ALA A 76 -14.90 13.78 39.19
N GLY A 77 -14.97 12.63 39.85
CA GLY A 77 -14.84 11.30 39.23
C GLY A 77 -13.41 10.99 38.76
N ARG A 78 -12.39 11.64 39.34
CA ARG A 78 -11.01 11.55 38.86
C ARG A 78 -10.11 10.74 39.78
N ALA A 79 -9.08 10.12 39.20
CA ALA A 79 -7.96 9.52 39.94
C ALA A 79 -6.65 9.62 39.15
N THR A 80 -5.53 9.63 39.88
CA THR A 80 -4.19 9.49 39.29
C THR A 80 -3.85 8.00 39.22
N VAL A 81 -3.73 7.47 38.01
CA VAL A 81 -3.44 6.06 37.79
C VAL A 81 -2.35 5.91 36.74
N TYR A 82 -1.16 5.54 37.19
CA TYR A 82 -0.08 5.05 36.35
C TYR A 82 -0.08 3.52 36.39
N GLY A 83 0.09 2.87 35.25
CA GLY A 83 0.15 1.42 35.12
C GLY A 83 1.15 1.00 34.06
N SER A 84 1.61 -0.25 34.14
CA SER A 84 2.49 -0.90 33.16
C SER A 84 1.90 -2.24 32.70
N GLY A 85 1.86 -2.48 31.39
CA GLY A 85 1.29 -3.64 30.72
C GLY A 85 -0.25 -3.61 30.61
N ALA A 86 -0.85 -4.77 30.34
CA ALA A 86 -2.30 -4.94 30.25
C ALA A 86 -2.98 -5.12 31.62
N TYR A 87 -4.22 -4.66 31.74
CA TYR A 87 -5.07 -4.70 32.94
C TYR A 87 -6.50 -5.09 32.57
N ARG A 88 -7.19 -5.76 33.49
CA ARG A 88 -8.66 -5.71 33.58
C ARG A 88 -9.04 -4.58 34.53
N GLN A 89 -9.92 -3.70 34.09
CA GLN A 89 -10.39 -2.54 34.83
C GLN A 89 -11.88 -2.67 35.10
N ILE A 90 -12.25 -2.62 36.38
CA ILE A 90 -13.64 -2.69 36.83
C ILE A 90 -14.01 -1.37 37.49
N VAL A 91 -15.01 -0.69 36.93
CA VAL A 91 -15.47 0.61 37.41
C VAL A 91 -16.83 0.48 38.06
N LYS A 92 -16.98 1.02 39.26
CA LYS A 92 -18.23 1.04 40.02
C LYS A 92 -18.60 2.45 40.47
N ASP A 93 -19.90 2.72 40.58
CA ASP A 93 -20.41 3.96 41.16
C ASP A 93 -20.22 4.01 42.69
N ALA A 94 -20.62 5.13 43.30
CA ALA A 94 -20.54 5.33 44.75
C ALA A 94 -21.43 4.37 45.56
N ALA A 95 -22.47 3.81 44.94
CA ALA A 95 -23.36 2.82 45.55
C ALA A 95 -22.84 1.38 45.37
N GLY A 96 -21.75 1.18 44.63
CA GLY A 96 -21.14 -0.12 44.37
C GLY A 96 -21.70 -0.86 43.15
N ASN A 97 -22.56 -0.23 42.36
CA ASN A 97 -23.08 -0.81 41.13
C ASN A 97 -21.99 -0.84 40.05
N LEU A 98 -21.95 -1.92 39.27
CA LEU A 98 -21.03 -2.05 38.13
C LEU A 98 -21.43 -1.05 37.04
N ILE A 99 -20.48 -0.22 36.61
CA ILE A 99 -20.62 0.64 35.42
C ILE A 99 -20.05 -0.10 34.21
N TRP A 100 -18.83 -0.62 34.31
CA TRP A 100 -18.22 -1.44 33.26
C TRP A 100 -17.03 -2.27 33.76
N ASP A 101 -16.68 -3.26 32.94
CA ASP A 101 -15.58 -4.20 33.14
C ASP A 101 -14.92 -4.44 31.79
N GLN A 102 -13.69 -3.96 31.62
CA GLN A 102 -13.02 -3.95 30.33
C GLN A 102 -11.52 -4.24 30.47
N LEU A 103 -10.91 -4.69 29.38
CA LEU A 103 -9.46 -4.75 29.26
C LEU A 103 -8.91 -3.39 28.81
N THR A 104 -7.79 -2.98 29.40
CA THR A 104 -7.05 -1.76 29.04
C THR A 104 -5.55 -2.02 29.14
N ALA A 105 -4.72 -1.18 28.55
CA ALA A 105 -3.26 -1.33 28.57
C ALA A 105 -2.57 0.03 28.71
N ASP A 106 -1.34 0.03 29.21
CA ASP A 106 -0.52 1.23 29.22
C ASP A 106 -0.27 1.73 27.78
N THR A 107 -0.26 3.05 27.61
CA THR A 107 -0.01 3.69 26.31
C THR A 107 1.48 3.95 26.07
N SER A 108 2.33 3.76 27.09
CA SER A 108 3.79 3.99 27.01
C SER A 108 4.50 2.99 26.10
N SER A 109 3.92 1.83 25.84
CA SER A 109 4.52 0.80 25.00
C SER A 109 4.25 0.93 23.49
N SER A 110 3.79 2.09 23.01
CA SER A 110 3.40 2.25 21.60
C SER A 110 4.54 2.64 20.64
N GLN A 111 5.79 2.77 21.12
CA GLN A 111 6.93 3.13 20.27
C GLN A 111 7.87 1.95 20.01
N ILE A 112 8.06 1.64 18.73
CA ILE A 112 9.03 0.66 18.26
C ILE A 112 10.43 1.25 18.39
N ALA A 113 11.29 0.61 19.19
CA ALA A 113 12.72 0.90 19.21
C ALA A 113 13.36 0.26 17.97
N TRP A 114 13.60 1.07 16.93
CA TRP A 114 14.17 0.59 15.68
C TRP A 114 15.69 0.44 15.77
N GLY A 115 16.19 -0.75 15.45
CA GLY A 115 17.59 -1.15 15.59
C GLY A 115 18.40 -1.24 14.30
N GLY A 116 17.82 -0.89 13.15
CA GLY A 116 18.47 -0.98 11.85
C GLY A 116 18.69 -2.43 11.41
N THR A 117 19.73 -2.70 10.60
CA THR A 117 20.12 -4.07 10.25
C THR A 117 21.00 -4.66 11.34
N SER A 118 20.66 -5.84 11.85
CA SER A 118 21.43 -6.49 12.89
C SER A 118 22.81 -6.94 12.41
N THR A 119 23.75 -6.99 13.35
CA THR A 119 25.13 -7.47 13.16
C THR A 119 25.38 -8.68 14.06
N GLY A 120 26.55 -9.32 13.98
CA GLY A 120 26.91 -10.47 14.81
C GLY A 120 26.89 -11.79 14.04
N THR A 121 26.22 -12.82 14.59
CA THR A 121 26.13 -14.16 14.00
C THR A 121 24.68 -14.67 14.01
N ALA A 122 24.43 -15.80 13.34
CA ALA A 122 23.11 -16.45 13.25
C ALA A 122 22.32 -16.48 14.57
N ASN A 123 22.97 -16.89 15.66
CA ASN A 123 22.33 -17.13 16.96
C ASN A 123 22.72 -16.11 18.04
N SER A 124 23.45 -15.05 17.67
CA SER A 124 23.83 -13.97 18.56
C SER A 124 23.87 -12.66 17.77
N GLN A 125 22.73 -11.98 17.72
CA GLN A 125 22.57 -10.77 16.91
C GLN A 125 22.55 -9.50 17.76
N SER A 126 23.13 -8.41 17.25
CA SER A 126 23.17 -7.12 17.92
C SER A 126 22.47 -6.06 17.08
N VAL A 127 21.65 -5.22 17.71
CA VAL A 127 20.84 -4.18 17.06
C VAL A 127 21.01 -2.82 17.74
N SER A 128 21.00 -1.75 16.95
CA SER A 128 21.22 -0.37 17.43
C SER A 128 19.93 0.29 17.89
N ALA A 129 19.13 -0.40 18.71
CA ALA A 129 17.83 0.07 19.17
C ALA A 129 17.97 1.09 20.31
N THR A 130 18.40 2.32 19.99
CA THR A 130 18.86 3.33 20.98
C THR A 130 17.86 3.69 22.07
N ASN A 131 16.57 3.49 21.81
CA ASN A 131 15.48 3.83 22.73
C ASN A 131 14.96 2.61 23.52
N PHE A 132 15.61 1.45 23.41
CA PHE A 132 15.28 0.28 24.22
C PHE A 132 15.71 0.48 25.68
N THR A 133 14.77 0.28 26.62
CA THR A 133 14.98 0.52 28.06
C THR A 133 14.67 -0.70 28.91
N SER A 134 14.38 -1.86 28.29
CA SER A 134 13.91 -3.07 29.00
C SER A 134 12.60 -2.86 29.78
N ALA A 135 11.74 -1.96 29.30
CA ALA A 135 10.38 -1.83 29.83
C ALA A 135 9.51 -2.99 29.34
N ASP A 136 8.67 -3.54 30.23
CA ASP A 136 7.74 -4.62 29.87
C ASP A 136 6.81 -4.20 28.72
N GLY A 137 6.62 -5.09 27.74
CA GLY A 137 5.83 -4.85 26.54
C GLY A 137 6.56 -4.10 25.42
N GLN A 138 7.75 -3.55 25.66
CA GLN A 138 8.44 -2.70 24.68
C GLN A 138 8.82 -3.48 23.42
N ILE A 139 8.55 -2.88 22.25
CA ILE A 139 8.84 -3.49 20.95
C ILE A 139 10.23 -3.05 20.45
N VAL A 140 11.05 -4.03 20.06
CA VAL A 140 12.31 -3.80 19.32
C VAL A 140 12.14 -4.31 17.89
N GLY A 141 12.32 -3.42 16.91
CA GLY A 141 12.23 -3.77 15.49
C GLY A 141 13.58 -3.66 14.78
N PHE A 142 13.89 -4.58 13.87
CA PHE A 142 15.14 -4.56 13.09
C PHE A 142 15.05 -5.37 11.80
N ILE A 143 16.01 -5.19 10.89
CA ILE A 143 16.23 -6.09 9.74
C ILE A 143 17.26 -7.14 10.13
N ALA A 144 16.92 -8.43 10.06
CA ALA A 144 17.85 -9.49 10.42
C ALA A 144 19.04 -9.57 9.45
N GLY A 145 20.26 -9.43 9.94
CA GLY A 145 21.49 -9.64 9.17
C GLY A 145 21.82 -11.11 8.94
N PHE A 146 21.23 -12.02 9.72
CA PHE A 146 21.51 -13.46 9.68
C PHE A 146 20.26 -14.30 9.91
N THR A 147 20.24 -15.49 9.32
CA THR A 147 19.24 -16.52 9.59
C THR A 147 19.67 -17.33 10.82
N ASN A 148 18.78 -17.52 11.79
CA ASN A 148 19.10 -18.35 12.97
C ASN A 148 19.12 -19.85 12.62
N THR A 149 19.93 -20.62 13.33
CA THR A 149 20.06 -22.08 13.14
C THR A 149 19.69 -22.88 14.40
N GLY A 150 19.24 -22.19 15.45
CA GLY A 150 18.86 -22.76 16.74
C GLY A 150 18.44 -21.67 17.73
N PRO A 151 18.54 -21.92 19.06
CA PRO A 151 18.29 -20.93 20.08
C PRO A 151 19.18 -19.70 19.90
N MET A 152 18.62 -18.51 20.08
CA MET A 152 19.38 -17.27 19.86
C MET A 152 19.11 -16.19 20.90
N THR A 153 20.04 -15.24 20.97
CA THR A 153 19.94 -14.03 21.78
C THR A 153 20.02 -12.77 20.93
N VAL A 154 19.40 -11.69 21.41
CA VAL A 154 19.55 -10.35 20.85
C VAL A 154 20.13 -9.39 21.90
N VAL A 155 21.13 -8.62 21.48
CA VAL A 155 21.68 -7.48 22.24
C VAL A 155 21.07 -6.20 21.67
N ALA A 156 20.21 -5.53 22.44
CA ALA A 156 19.54 -4.30 22.05
C ALA A 156 20.29 -3.10 22.66
N ASN A 157 21.01 -2.35 21.83
CA ASN A 157 21.74 -1.14 22.20
C ASN A 157 22.69 -1.32 23.41
N GLY A 158 23.50 -2.38 23.39
CA GLY A 158 24.48 -2.64 24.46
C GLY A 158 23.90 -3.26 25.73
N SER A 159 22.66 -3.73 25.71
CA SER A 159 22.09 -4.57 26.78
C SER A 159 22.92 -5.85 27.00
N ALA A 160 22.68 -6.54 28.12
CA ALA A 160 23.05 -7.95 28.20
C ALA A 160 22.36 -8.76 27.07
N PRO A 161 22.92 -9.90 26.64
CA PRO A 161 22.24 -10.78 25.67
C PRO A 161 20.91 -11.28 26.24
N ILE A 162 19.81 -10.96 25.55
CA ILE A 162 18.46 -11.36 25.96
C ILE A 162 18.02 -12.53 25.10
N PRO A 163 17.57 -13.66 25.68
CA PRO A 163 17.09 -14.81 24.92
C PRO A 163 15.82 -14.46 24.15
N VAL A 164 15.70 -15.01 22.94
CA VAL A 164 14.51 -14.91 22.12
C VAL A 164 13.71 -16.21 22.23
N LEU A 165 12.41 -16.09 22.48
CA LEU A 165 11.48 -17.20 22.70
C LEU A 165 10.30 -17.13 21.72
N VAL A 166 9.65 -18.27 21.47
CA VAL A 166 8.40 -18.41 20.71
C VAL A 166 7.38 -19.19 21.53
N ASP A 167 6.10 -19.13 21.19
CA ASP A 167 5.08 -19.94 21.84
C ASP A 167 5.14 -21.40 21.40
N GLY A 168 5.17 -22.32 22.37
CA GLY A 168 5.04 -23.75 22.18
C GLY A 168 3.78 -24.31 22.83
N GLN A 169 3.48 -25.58 22.54
CA GLN A 169 2.24 -26.27 22.94
C GLN A 169 1.98 -26.31 24.46
N SER A 170 3.02 -26.11 25.29
CA SER A 170 2.95 -26.12 26.75
C SER A 170 3.56 -24.88 27.40
N GLY A 171 3.80 -23.81 26.63
CA GLY A 171 4.45 -22.58 27.08
C GLY A 171 5.57 -22.12 26.14
N SER A 172 6.19 -20.99 26.46
CA SER A 172 7.24 -20.41 25.62
C SER A 172 8.50 -21.30 25.58
N VAL A 173 9.04 -21.50 24.37
CA VAL A 173 10.22 -22.33 24.08
C VAL A 173 11.26 -21.54 23.30
N SER A 174 12.51 -22.00 23.30
CA SER A 174 13.57 -21.42 22.48
C SER A 174 13.34 -21.67 20.98
N LEU A 175 13.93 -20.81 20.15
CA LEU A 175 13.97 -21.01 18.70
C LEU A 175 14.73 -22.31 18.33
N SER A 176 14.31 -22.93 17.24
CA SER A 176 14.82 -24.20 16.72
C SER A 176 15.64 -24.06 15.43
N GLY A 177 15.53 -22.93 14.74
CA GLY A 177 16.22 -22.60 13.48
C GLY A 177 15.23 -22.10 12.41
N GLN A 178 15.69 -21.16 11.57
CA GLN A 178 14.94 -20.57 10.45
C GLN A 178 13.74 -19.67 10.83
N GLU A 179 13.45 -19.45 12.11
CA GLU A 179 12.41 -18.53 12.56
C GLU A 179 12.74 -17.07 12.23
N ILE A 180 13.99 -16.67 12.40
CA ILE A 180 14.53 -15.39 11.95
C ILE A 180 15.36 -15.64 10.69
N ARG A 181 15.07 -14.92 9.60
CA ARG A 181 15.76 -15.07 8.31
C ARG A 181 16.46 -13.79 7.89
N GLN A 182 17.66 -13.92 7.34
CA GLN A 182 18.42 -12.79 6.80
C GLN A 182 17.57 -11.97 5.81
N GLY A 183 17.56 -10.65 6.00
CA GLY A 183 16.79 -9.68 5.23
C GLY A 183 15.36 -9.47 5.72
N ALA A 184 14.84 -10.29 6.64
CA ALA A 184 13.49 -10.15 7.17
C ALA A 184 13.40 -9.03 8.21
N ALA A 185 12.27 -8.31 8.22
CA ALA A 185 11.92 -7.42 9.32
C ALA A 185 11.39 -8.23 10.51
N ILE A 186 12.02 -8.05 11.66
CA ILE A 186 11.75 -8.75 12.92
C ILE A 186 11.22 -7.74 13.94
N LEU A 187 10.20 -8.14 14.71
CA LEU A 187 9.72 -7.42 15.88
C LEU A 187 9.77 -8.35 17.09
N LEU A 188 10.39 -7.87 18.16
CA LEU A 188 10.49 -8.55 19.44
C LEU A 188 9.72 -7.75 20.47
N ILE A 189 8.93 -8.42 21.31
CA ILE A 189 8.31 -7.82 22.50
C ILE A 189 9.14 -8.21 23.70
N TYR A 190 9.58 -7.24 24.49
CA TYR A 190 10.29 -7.53 25.73
C TYR A 190 9.31 -7.91 26.84
N GLU A 191 9.61 -8.99 27.55
CA GLU A 191 8.83 -9.46 28.70
C GLU A 191 9.69 -9.40 29.96
N ALA A 192 9.45 -8.39 30.81
CA ALA A 192 10.27 -8.12 31.99
C ALA A 192 10.21 -9.26 33.01
N ASN A 193 9.04 -9.91 33.15
CA ASN A 193 8.85 -11.03 34.08
C ASN A 193 9.67 -12.27 33.71
N ARG A 194 10.04 -12.43 32.43
CA ARG A 194 10.83 -13.55 31.93
C ARG A 194 12.28 -13.16 31.64
N GLY A 195 12.59 -11.87 31.62
CA GLY A 195 13.89 -11.36 31.17
C GLY A 195 14.22 -11.77 29.74
N ALA A 196 13.19 -11.95 28.90
CA ALA A 196 13.31 -12.52 27.56
C ALA A 196 12.59 -11.65 26.53
N PHE A 197 13.03 -11.73 25.28
CA PHE A 197 12.24 -11.29 24.15
C PHE A 197 11.30 -12.41 23.74
N HIS A 198 10.02 -12.10 23.69
CA HIS A 198 9.08 -12.87 22.91
C HIS A 198 9.20 -12.44 21.46
N LEU A 199 9.39 -13.41 20.58
CA LEU A 199 9.41 -13.21 19.16
C LEU A 199 7.96 -12.96 18.70
N ALA A 200 7.56 -11.69 18.78
CA ALA A 200 6.27 -11.22 18.27
C ALA A 200 6.14 -11.50 16.77
N THR A 201 7.28 -11.62 16.09
CA THR A 201 7.39 -12.13 14.74
C THR A 201 8.00 -13.52 14.70
N GLY A 202 7.26 -14.58 15.02
CA GLY A 202 7.76 -15.98 15.00
C GLY A 202 8.48 -16.38 13.71
N ALA A 203 8.79 -17.66 13.49
CA ALA A 203 8.77 -18.14 12.11
C ALA A 203 7.40 -17.77 11.53
N GLY A 204 7.27 -16.63 10.85
CA GLY A 204 5.98 -16.06 10.48
C GLY A 204 5.57 -14.72 11.14
N GLY A 205 6.48 -13.95 11.73
CA GLY A 205 6.35 -12.50 11.59
C GLY A 205 7.48 -11.95 10.74
N SER A 206 7.35 -10.92 9.92
CA SER A 206 6.26 -10.01 9.67
C SER A 206 5.01 -10.70 9.09
N PHE A 207 3.98 -10.01 8.62
CA PHE A 207 3.82 -9.88 7.16
C PHE A 207 4.84 -10.65 6.29
N GLY A 208 4.88 -11.97 6.43
CA GLY A 208 6.07 -12.77 6.23
C GLY A 208 5.64 -14.21 6.22
N PHE A 209 4.84 -14.53 5.23
CA PHE A 209 4.10 -15.75 5.03
C PHE A 209 4.99 -17.01 4.82
N GLY A 210 6.27 -16.98 5.19
CA GLY A 210 7.26 -17.99 4.81
C GLY A 210 7.84 -17.75 3.41
N ALA A 211 8.68 -18.68 2.96
CA ALA A 211 9.24 -18.63 1.60
C ALA A 211 8.11 -18.76 0.57
N ARG A 212 8.13 -17.95 -0.48
CA ARG A 212 7.11 -18.02 -1.53
C ARG A 212 7.19 -19.36 -2.25
N GLN A 213 6.14 -20.17 -2.14
CA GLN A 213 5.96 -21.38 -2.94
C GLN A 213 5.01 -21.11 -4.10
N THR A 214 5.21 -21.84 -5.18
CA THR A 214 4.37 -21.70 -6.38
C THR A 214 3.36 -22.83 -6.41
N LEU A 215 2.08 -22.49 -6.58
CA LEU A 215 1.01 -23.44 -6.83
C LEU A 215 0.35 -23.12 -8.17
N PRO A 216 0.12 -24.10 -9.05
CA PRO A 216 -0.68 -23.88 -10.24
C PRO A 216 -2.14 -23.64 -9.86
N ALA A 217 -2.77 -22.68 -10.52
CA ALA A 217 -4.19 -22.41 -10.40
C ALA A 217 -4.99 -23.61 -10.90
N ALA A 218 -5.92 -24.09 -10.08
CA ALA A 218 -6.84 -25.17 -10.38
C ALA A 218 -8.20 -24.92 -9.74
N ASN A 219 -9.21 -25.72 -10.06
CA ASN A 219 -10.54 -25.58 -9.47
C ASN A 219 -10.51 -25.66 -7.92
N VAL A 220 -9.68 -26.56 -7.40
CA VAL A 220 -9.21 -26.57 -6.02
C VAL A 220 -7.73 -26.23 -6.02
N THR A 221 -7.38 -25.03 -5.55
CA THR A 221 -5.98 -24.59 -5.42
C THR A 221 -5.58 -24.79 -3.96
N ASP A 222 -5.13 -25.99 -3.60
CA ASP A 222 -5.00 -26.40 -2.20
C ASP A 222 -3.80 -25.73 -1.49
N LEU A 223 -4.10 -24.73 -0.67
CA LEU A 223 -3.12 -23.98 0.13
C LEU A 223 -2.67 -24.77 1.37
N GLY A 224 -3.45 -25.76 1.79
CA GLY A 224 -3.16 -26.59 2.97
C GLY A 224 -2.02 -27.58 2.77
N LEU A 225 -1.69 -27.90 1.51
CA LEU A 225 -0.64 -28.86 1.15
C LEU A 225 0.78 -28.28 1.17
N ILE A 226 0.91 -26.96 1.22
CA ILE A 226 2.21 -26.29 1.17
C ILE A 226 2.67 -25.91 2.58
N PRO A 227 3.98 -26.07 2.89
CA PRO A 227 4.52 -25.80 4.22
C PRO A 227 4.77 -24.29 4.46
N THR A 228 4.09 -23.43 3.71
CA THR A 228 4.26 -21.98 3.72
C THR A 228 2.91 -21.33 3.53
N HIS A 229 2.77 -20.13 4.06
CA HIS A 229 1.56 -19.34 3.92
C HIS A 229 1.70 -18.31 2.78
N ASN A 230 2.84 -18.31 2.06
CA ASN A 230 3.22 -17.34 1.03
C ASN A 230 3.13 -18.01 -0.33
N VAL A 231 2.12 -17.65 -1.11
CA VAL A 231 1.72 -18.44 -2.26
C VAL A 231 1.73 -17.57 -3.51
N LEU A 232 2.51 -17.98 -4.50
CA LEU A 232 2.36 -17.52 -5.88
C LEU A 232 1.43 -18.49 -6.61
N ILE A 233 0.22 -18.05 -6.94
CA ILE A 233 -0.71 -18.86 -7.74
C ILE A 233 -0.48 -18.56 -9.22
N THR A 234 0.01 -19.52 -10.00
CA THR A 234 0.35 -19.32 -11.43
C THR A 234 -0.65 -19.96 -12.37
N GLY A 235 -0.76 -19.42 -13.59
CA GLY A 235 -1.72 -19.92 -14.59
C GLY A 235 -3.11 -19.32 -14.41
N ALA A 236 -4.10 -19.95 -15.04
CA ALA A 236 -5.47 -19.44 -15.11
C ALA A 236 -6.49 -20.53 -14.80
N ALA A 237 -7.39 -20.27 -13.85
CA ALA A 237 -8.47 -21.17 -13.50
C ALA A 237 -9.70 -20.43 -12.94
N THR A 238 -10.82 -21.15 -12.86
CA THR A 238 -11.95 -20.79 -11.99
C THR A 238 -11.78 -21.51 -10.65
N ILE A 239 -11.39 -20.76 -9.61
CA ILE A 239 -11.07 -21.28 -8.28
C ILE A 239 -12.35 -21.25 -7.42
N THR A 240 -12.74 -22.40 -6.88
CA THR A 240 -13.94 -22.55 -6.02
C THR A 240 -13.59 -23.00 -4.60
N SER A 241 -12.33 -23.34 -4.32
CA SER A 241 -11.84 -23.70 -2.99
C SER A 241 -10.31 -23.58 -2.90
N PHE A 242 -9.82 -23.31 -1.68
CA PHE A 242 -8.41 -23.28 -1.32
C PHE A 242 -7.94 -24.54 -0.56
N GLY A 243 -8.72 -25.62 -0.60
CA GLY A 243 -8.36 -26.91 0.00
C GLY A 243 -9.31 -27.34 1.11
N ALA A 244 -9.18 -28.59 1.57
CA ALA A 244 -10.07 -29.18 2.57
C ALA A 244 -9.59 -29.00 4.02
N SER A 245 -8.32 -28.63 4.22
CA SER A 245 -7.70 -28.52 5.54
C SER A 245 -6.56 -27.51 5.54
N ALA A 246 -6.39 -26.79 6.66
CA ALA A 246 -5.19 -26.04 6.99
C ALA A 246 -5.07 -25.91 8.52
N ASP A 247 -3.96 -25.38 9.02
CA ASP A 247 -3.77 -25.12 10.44
C ASP A 247 -4.70 -23.99 10.91
N ARG A 248 -5.48 -24.23 11.97
CA ARG A 248 -6.41 -23.25 12.55
C ARG A 248 -5.72 -22.23 13.47
N ASN A 249 -4.51 -22.53 13.93
CA ASN A 249 -3.72 -21.62 14.78
C ASN A 249 -2.96 -20.58 13.94
N VAL A 250 -2.67 -20.89 12.67
CA VAL A 250 -2.08 -19.97 11.68
C VAL A 250 -2.89 -19.95 10.38
N PRO A 251 -4.16 -19.51 10.44
CA PRO A 251 -5.12 -19.76 9.35
C PRO A 251 -4.96 -18.84 8.13
N LEU A 252 -4.10 -17.82 8.20
CA LEU A 252 -3.99 -16.74 7.20
C LEU A 252 -2.90 -17.02 6.16
N TYR A 253 -3.23 -16.84 4.89
CA TYR A 253 -2.36 -17.03 3.73
C TYR A 253 -2.29 -15.75 2.89
N ALA A 254 -1.10 -15.41 2.40
CA ALA A 254 -0.91 -14.38 1.38
C ALA A 254 -0.81 -15.02 0.02
N LEU A 255 -1.59 -14.44 -0.88
CA LEU A 255 -1.68 -14.84 -2.25
C LEU A 255 -1.10 -13.71 -3.09
N THR A 256 -0.17 -14.06 -3.97
CA THR A 256 0.17 -13.27 -5.15
C THR A 256 -0.32 -14.06 -6.35
N PHE A 257 -1.10 -13.43 -7.22
CA PHE A 257 -1.52 -14.07 -8.46
C PHE A 257 -0.46 -13.82 -9.53
N GLY A 258 0.08 -14.87 -10.14
CA GLY A 258 1.02 -14.81 -11.26
C GLY A 258 0.35 -15.02 -12.62
N GLY A 259 -0.99 -15.12 -12.65
CA GLY A 259 -1.80 -15.28 -13.85
C GLY A 259 -3.26 -14.88 -13.57
N SER A 260 -4.07 -14.80 -14.63
CA SER A 260 -5.46 -14.35 -14.52
C SER A 260 -6.38 -15.48 -14.09
N SER A 261 -7.09 -15.33 -12.97
CA SER A 261 -8.03 -16.33 -12.46
C SER A 261 -9.35 -15.70 -12.06
N THR A 262 -10.38 -16.52 -11.83
CA THR A 262 -11.63 -16.05 -11.23
C THR A 262 -11.96 -16.87 -9.99
N LEU A 263 -12.09 -16.21 -8.85
CA LEU A 263 -12.58 -16.82 -7.62
C LEU A 263 -14.12 -16.75 -7.63
N VAL A 264 -14.78 -17.86 -7.31
CA VAL A 264 -16.23 -17.97 -7.30
C VAL A 264 -16.67 -18.41 -5.91
N GLU A 265 -17.63 -17.69 -5.33
CA GLU A 265 -18.20 -18.02 -4.03
C GLU A 265 -18.94 -19.36 -4.08
N GLY A 266 -18.83 -20.10 -2.98
CA GLY A 266 -19.52 -21.37 -2.79
C GLY A 266 -19.39 -21.86 -1.34
N PRO A 267 -19.88 -23.08 -1.03
CA PRO A 267 -19.93 -23.59 0.35
C PRO A 267 -18.56 -23.80 1.00
N LYS A 268 -17.46 -23.69 0.24
CA LYS A 268 -16.08 -23.89 0.70
C LYS A 268 -15.21 -22.65 0.54
N LEU A 269 -15.70 -21.59 -0.10
CA LEU A 269 -14.94 -20.37 -0.36
C LEU A 269 -15.87 -19.16 -0.37
N TYR A 270 -15.70 -18.26 0.59
CA TYR A 270 -16.38 -16.97 0.64
C TYR A 270 -15.52 -15.90 -0.04
N VAL A 271 -16.13 -15.18 -0.99
CA VAL A 271 -15.48 -14.14 -1.79
C VAL A 271 -16.37 -12.90 -1.78
N PRO A 272 -15.83 -11.68 -1.61
CA PRO A 272 -16.62 -10.46 -1.70
C PRO A 272 -17.39 -10.39 -3.04
N ASN A 273 -18.68 -10.05 -2.97
CA ASN A 273 -19.59 -9.91 -4.12
C ASN A 273 -19.84 -11.19 -4.94
N GLY A 274 -19.60 -12.38 -4.38
CA GLY A 274 -19.95 -13.66 -5.02
C GLY A 274 -19.02 -14.15 -6.13
N ARG A 275 -18.27 -13.25 -6.76
CA ARG A 275 -17.30 -13.56 -7.80
C ARG A 275 -16.24 -12.47 -7.88
N LEU A 276 -14.97 -12.84 -8.01
CA LEU A 276 -13.84 -11.92 -8.11
C LEU A 276 -12.88 -12.35 -9.22
N ALA A 277 -12.72 -11.51 -10.23
CA ALA A 277 -11.66 -11.66 -11.22
C ALA A 277 -10.35 -11.09 -10.64
N VAL A 278 -9.26 -11.85 -10.78
CA VAL A 278 -7.92 -11.46 -10.33
C VAL A 278 -6.94 -11.49 -11.50
N ALA A 279 -6.04 -10.52 -11.56
CA ALA A 279 -5.02 -10.38 -12.58
C ALA A 279 -3.63 -10.76 -12.04
N SER A 280 -2.69 -11.00 -12.95
CA SER A 280 -1.28 -11.18 -12.58
C SER A 280 -0.76 -9.93 -11.87
N GLY A 281 -0.17 -10.12 -10.71
CA GLY A 281 0.35 -9.09 -9.82
C GLY A 281 -0.58 -8.75 -8.65
N ASP A 282 -1.86 -9.13 -8.73
CA ASP A 282 -2.80 -8.88 -7.64
C ASP A 282 -2.39 -9.63 -6.37
N THR A 283 -2.74 -9.04 -5.22
CA THR A 283 -2.48 -9.65 -3.92
C THR A 283 -3.76 -9.81 -3.12
N ALA A 284 -3.84 -10.87 -2.32
CA ALA A 284 -4.98 -11.11 -1.45
C ALA A 284 -4.58 -11.85 -0.18
N PHE A 285 -5.47 -11.80 0.81
CA PHE A 285 -5.42 -12.65 2.00
C PHE A 285 -6.59 -13.63 2.01
N ALA A 286 -6.28 -14.91 2.22
CA ALA A 286 -7.26 -15.97 2.43
C ALA A 286 -7.08 -16.54 3.84
N MET A 287 -8.19 -16.83 4.52
CA MET A 287 -8.20 -17.41 5.85
C MET A 287 -8.99 -18.70 5.90
N TYR A 288 -8.40 -19.71 6.51
CA TYR A 288 -9.07 -20.96 6.82
C TYR A 288 -9.87 -20.85 8.11
N ILE A 289 -11.18 -21.09 8.06
CA ILE A 289 -12.05 -21.02 9.24
C ILE A 289 -12.46 -22.39 9.78
N GLY A 290 -12.03 -23.47 9.12
CA GLY A 290 -12.35 -24.84 9.51
C GLY A 290 -13.22 -25.57 8.49
N ASP A 291 -13.23 -26.90 8.58
CA ASP A 291 -14.11 -27.82 7.84
C ASP A 291 -14.07 -27.63 6.31
N GLY A 292 -12.89 -27.30 5.78
CA GLY A 292 -12.66 -27.00 4.37
C GLY A 292 -13.18 -25.64 3.91
N ILE A 293 -13.58 -24.77 4.83
CA ILE A 293 -14.15 -23.45 4.52
C ILE A 293 -13.06 -22.38 4.58
N TRP A 294 -13.01 -21.58 3.53
CA TRP A 294 -12.08 -20.46 3.37
C TRP A 294 -12.83 -19.15 3.18
N THR A 295 -12.26 -18.05 3.66
CA THR A 295 -12.78 -16.70 3.42
C THR A 295 -11.68 -15.79 2.89
N LEU A 296 -12.00 -14.99 1.88
CA LEU A 296 -11.11 -13.93 1.42
C LEU A 296 -11.29 -12.69 2.30
N MET A 297 -10.21 -12.18 2.90
CA MET A 297 -10.25 -11.13 3.93
C MET A 297 -9.74 -9.77 3.45
N GLY A 298 -9.08 -9.75 2.29
CA GLY A 298 -8.53 -8.55 1.70
C GLY A 298 -8.05 -8.87 0.29
N TYR A 299 -8.35 -7.98 -0.64
CA TYR A 299 -7.90 -8.02 -2.02
C TYR A 299 -7.34 -6.65 -2.36
N GLN A 300 -6.13 -6.63 -2.91
CA GLN A 300 -5.46 -5.43 -3.40
C GLN A 300 -5.09 -5.69 -4.85
N PRO A 301 -5.78 -5.07 -5.80
CA PRO A 301 -5.39 -5.17 -7.19
C PRO A 301 -4.04 -4.48 -7.39
N ILE A 302 -3.21 -4.98 -8.30
CA ILE A 302 -1.95 -4.30 -8.67
C ILE A 302 -2.20 -2.95 -9.37
N THR A 303 -3.44 -2.71 -9.78
CA THR A 303 -3.87 -1.44 -10.34
C THR A 303 -3.98 -0.38 -9.25
N ASP A 304 -3.02 0.54 -9.22
CA ASP A 304 -3.03 1.76 -8.42
C ASP A 304 -4.43 2.41 -8.39
N SER A 305 -5.09 2.37 -7.23
CA SER A 305 -6.42 2.92 -7.01
C SER A 305 -6.46 4.46 -7.12
N LYS A 306 -5.32 5.13 -7.31
CA LYS A 306 -5.24 6.56 -7.60
C LYS A 306 -5.46 6.89 -9.08
N SER A 307 -5.52 5.87 -9.94
CA SER A 307 -5.64 5.99 -11.39
C SER A 307 -6.91 5.25 -11.87
N PRO A 308 -8.00 5.95 -12.22
CA PRO A 308 -9.23 5.29 -12.64
C PRO A 308 -9.09 4.59 -14.02
N PRO A 309 -9.80 3.46 -14.26
CA PRO A 309 -9.84 2.82 -15.58
C PRO A 309 -10.22 3.81 -16.68
N GLY A 310 -9.58 3.70 -17.84
CA GLY A 310 -9.77 4.61 -18.96
C GLY A 310 -8.91 5.87 -18.90
N MET A 311 -8.16 6.12 -17.81
CA MET A 311 -7.18 7.20 -17.76
C MET A 311 -6.06 6.98 -18.78
N ILE A 312 -5.77 8.01 -19.58
CA ILE A 312 -4.65 8.02 -20.52
C ILE A 312 -3.50 8.82 -19.90
N SER A 313 -2.29 8.26 -19.91
CA SER A 313 -1.09 8.94 -19.44
C SER A 313 0.08 8.73 -20.39
N ALA A 314 0.95 9.74 -20.46
CA ALA A 314 2.25 9.63 -21.12
C ALA A 314 3.23 8.85 -20.22
N TYR A 315 4.01 7.97 -20.83
CA TYR A 315 4.96 7.11 -20.16
C TYR A 315 6.30 7.12 -20.89
N ALA A 316 7.39 7.31 -20.14
CA ALA A 316 8.74 7.44 -20.71
C ALA A 316 9.44 6.08 -20.94
N GLY A 317 8.83 4.96 -20.56
CA GLY A 317 9.37 3.62 -20.81
C GLY A 317 9.00 3.06 -22.18
N GLN A 318 9.53 1.89 -22.51
CA GLN A 318 9.40 1.26 -23.83
C GLN A 318 8.09 0.47 -24.03
N SER A 319 7.36 0.19 -22.96
CA SER A 319 6.05 -0.48 -22.96
C SER A 319 5.27 -0.07 -21.73
N CYS A 320 3.94 -0.12 -21.78
CA CYS A 320 3.14 0.25 -20.62
C CYS A 320 3.39 -0.70 -19.43
N PRO A 321 3.47 -0.18 -18.19
CA PRO A 321 3.68 -1.01 -17.01
C PRO A 321 2.46 -1.91 -16.73
N VAL A 322 2.64 -2.92 -15.88
CA VAL A 322 1.54 -3.82 -15.46
C VAL A 322 0.35 -3.02 -14.93
N GLY A 323 -0.87 -3.41 -15.31
CA GLY A 323 -2.11 -2.68 -15.00
C GLY A 323 -2.38 -1.50 -15.94
N TRP A 324 -1.60 -1.36 -17.00
CA TRP A 324 -1.83 -0.41 -18.08
C TRP A 324 -1.70 -1.13 -19.43
N VAL A 325 -2.39 -0.61 -20.44
CA VAL A 325 -2.37 -1.16 -21.80
C VAL A 325 -1.85 -0.12 -22.77
N ASP A 326 -1.08 -0.57 -23.76
CA ASP A 326 -0.58 0.26 -24.86
C ASP A 326 -1.76 0.82 -25.68
N ALA A 327 -1.84 2.16 -25.82
CA ALA A 327 -2.86 2.83 -26.62
C ALA A 327 -2.52 2.77 -28.13
N THR A 328 -2.53 1.56 -28.69
CA THR A 328 -2.11 1.23 -30.06
C THR A 328 -3.24 0.64 -30.93
N GLY A 329 -4.50 0.74 -30.48
CA GLY A 329 -5.66 0.19 -31.18
C GLY A 329 -5.91 -1.30 -30.94
N LEU A 330 -5.21 -1.92 -30.01
CA LEU A 330 -5.31 -3.36 -29.70
C LEU A 330 -6.74 -3.76 -29.30
N ALA A 331 -7.18 -4.94 -29.74
CA ALA A 331 -8.43 -5.55 -29.25
C ALA A 331 -8.18 -6.33 -27.95
N LEU A 332 -8.98 -6.04 -26.92
CA LEU A 332 -8.95 -6.69 -25.60
C LEU A 332 -10.24 -7.43 -25.32
N LEU A 333 -10.17 -8.51 -24.53
CA LEU A 333 -11.34 -9.25 -24.07
C LEU A 333 -12.15 -8.45 -23.04
N ARG A 334 -13.47 -8.39 -23.23
CA ARG A 334 -14.40 -7.71 -22.30
C ARG A 334 -14.43 -8.38 -20.92
N SER A 335 -14.23 -9.70 -20.85
CA SER A 335 -14.19 -10.46 -19.60
C SER A 335 -13.00 -10.07 -18.74
N ASP A 336 -11.85 -9.88 -19.37
CA ASP A 336 -10.56 -9.69 -18.70
C ASP A 336 -10.34 -8.21 -18.34
N PHE A 337 -10.95 -7.29 -19.11
CA PHE A 337 -10.84 -5.84 -18.95
C PHE A 337 -12.20 -5.18 -18.72
N SER A 338 -13.03 -5.79 -17.86
CA SER A 338 -14.42 -5.35 -17.64
C SER A 338 -14.55 -3.92 -17.12
N ALA A 339 -13.64 -3.47 -16.24
CA ALA A 339 -13.63 -2.12 -15.70
C ALA A 339 -13.32 -1.07 -16.78
N LEU A 340 -12.30 -1.31 -17.59
CA LEU A 340 -11.98 -0.46 -18.74
C LEU A 340 -13.13 -0.46 -19.77
N PHE A 341 -13.69 -1.62 -20.10
CA PHE A 341 -14.82 -1.72 -21.03
C PHE A 341 -16.04 -0.95 -20.53
N ALA A 342 -16.34 -0.98 -19.23
CA ALA A 342 -17.44 -0.20 -18.66
C ALA A 342 -17.28 1.31 -18.88
N VAL A 343 -16.03 1.81 -18.94
CA VAL A 343 -15.74 3.24 -19.13
C VAL A 343 -15.70 3.62 -20.61
N ILE A 344 -14.98 2.88 -21.45
CA ILE A 344 -14.73 3.29 -22.84
C ILE A 344 -15.66 2.63 -23.85
N GLY A 345 -16.30 1.52 -23.48
CA GLY A 345 -17.16 0.73 -24.34
C GLY A 345 -16.46 0.36 -25.65
N THR A 346 -17.18 0.53 -26.77
CA THR A 346 -16.68 0.30 -28.12
C THR A 346 -16.28 1.59 -28.85
N ARG A 347 -16.10 2.70 -28.12
CA ARG A 347 -15.84 4.02 -28.71
C ARG A 347 -14.62 4.05 -29.61
N TRP A 348 -13.63 3.23 -29.30
CA TRP A 348 -12.37 3.13 -30.03
C TRP A 348 -12.31 1.93 -30.99
N GLY A 349 -13.44 1.25 -31.17
CA GLY A 349 -13.58 0.05 -32.00
C GLY A 349 -14.34 -1.05 -31.25
N ALA A 350 -15.18 -1.77 -31.98
CA ALA A 350 -16.02 -2.82 -31.43
C ALA A 350 -15.29 -4.16 -31.24
N GLY A 351 -14.02 -4.26 -31.61
CA GLY A 351 -13.29 -5.52 -31.72
C GLY A 351 -13.97 -6.46 -32.71
N ASP A 352 -14.20 -7.68 -32.26
CA ASP A 352 -15.00 -8.73 -32.92
C ASP A 352 -16.52 -8.49 -32.85
N GLY A 353 -16.98 -7.41 -32.21
CA GLY A 353 -18.40 -7.09 -32.04
C GLY A 353 -19.11 -7.86 -30.91
N SER A 354 -18.42 -8.78 -30.22
CA SER A 354 -19.04 -9.64 -29.21
C SER A 354 -18.20 -9.75 -27.93
N THR A 355 -17.04 -10.38 -28.00
CA THR A 355 -16.22 -10.73 -26.83
C THR A 355 -15.10 -9.74 -26.56
N THR A 356 -14.81 -8.86 -27.52
CA THR A 356 -13.71 -7.89 -27.46
C THR A 356 -14.16 -6.45 -27.66
N PHE A 357 -13.24 -5.51 -27.41
CA PHE A 357 -13.34 -4.09 -27.70
C PHE A 357 -11.94 -3.53 -27.96
N ASN A 358 -11.81 -2.42 -28.68
CA ASN A 358 -10.50 -1.81 -28.94
C ASN A 358 -10.16 -0.73 -27.90
N VAL A 359 -8.88 -0.62 -27.57
CA VAL A 359 -8.31 0.56 -26.91
C VAL A 359 -8.05 1.67 -27.94
N PRO A 360 -7.79 2.92 -27.52
CA PRO A 360 -7.41 3.99 -28.44
C PRO A 360 -6.15 3.64 -29.26
N ASP A 361 -6.04 4.15 -30.48
CA ASP A 361 -4.76 4.22 -31.21
C ASP A 361 -4.30 5.67 -31.26
N LEU A 362 -3.34 6.01 -30.39
CA LEU A 362 -2.89 7.40 -30.20
C LEU A 362 -1.55 7.69 -30.87
N ARG A 363 -1.01 6.73 -31.62
CA ARG A 363 0.28 6.88 -32.29
C ARG A 363 0.20 8.01 -33.32
N GLY A 364 1.08 9.00 -33.18
CA GLY A 364 1.16 10.15 -34.10
C GLY A 364 0.11 11.25 -33.88
N TYR A 365 -0.76 11.11 -32.88
CA TYR A 365 -1.77 12.13 -32.56
C TYR A 365 -1.34 13.05 -31.42
N PHE A 366 -1.76 14.31 -31.51
CA PHE A 366 -1.84 15.19 -30.35
C PHE A 366 -3.21 15.03 -29.70
N LEU A 367 -3.23 14.99 -28.36
CA LEU A 367 -4.47 14.95 -27.61
C LEU A 367 -4.98 16.37 -27.38
N ARG A 368 -6.30 16.53 -27.54
CA ARG A 368 -7.04 17.75 -27.22
C ARG A 368 -8.22 17.39 -26.34
N MET A 369 -8.68 18.36 -25.55
CA MET A 369 -9.87 18.20 -24.73
C MET A 369 -11.13 18.24 -25.60
N GLN A 370 -12.15 17.46 -25.24
CA GLN A 370 -13.47 17.55 -25.85
C GLN A 370 -14.07 18.95 -25.60
N ASP A 371 -14.71 19.54 -26.62
CA ASP A 371 -15.29 20.88 -26.50
C ASP A 371 -16.30 21.00 -25.34
N ALA A 372 -17.07 19.94 -25.10
CA ALA A 372 -18.02 19.83 -24.00
C ALA A 372 -18.99 21.04 -23.87
N GLY A 373 -19.32 21.68 -24.99
CA GLY A 373 -20.23 22.83 -25.05
C GLY A 373 -19.56 24.19 -24.88
N ALA A 374 -18.22 24.25 -24.87
CA ALA A 374 -17.48 25.51 -24.81
C ALA A 374 -17.56 26.32 -26.11
N GLY A 375 -17.93 25.70 -27.24
CA GLY A 375 -18.09 26.34 -28.54
C GLY A 375 -16.77 26.76 -29.20
N ARG A 376 -15.62 26.29 -28.71
CA ARG A 376 -14.28 26.61 -29.24
C ARG A 376 -13.81 25.60 -30.27
N ASP A 377 -14.24 24.34 -30.16
CA ASP A 377 -13.92 23.27 -31.11
C ASP A 377 -15.18 22.43 -31.44
N PRO A 378 -16.23 23.06 -32.02
CA PRO A 378 -17.51 22.40 -32.25
C PRO A 378 -17.42 21.28 -33.30
N GLY A 379 -18.29 20.27 -33.15
CA GLY A 379 -18.40 19.16 -34.11
C GLY A 379 -17.25 18.15 -34.03
N ARG A 380 -16.64 18.01 -32.84
CA ARG A 380 -15.60 17.03 -32.54
C ARG A 380 -16.04 16.12 -31.39
N ASP A 381 -16.45 14.91 -31.76
CA ASP A 381 -16.88 13.91 -30.80
C ASP A 381 -15.68 13.33 -30.02
N LEU A 382 -15.93 12.87 -28.80
CA LEU A 382 -14.91 12.18 -28.01
C LEU A 382 -14.41 10.93 -28.77
N GLY A 383 -13.11 10.87 -29.00
CA GLY A 383 -12.46 9.80 -29.77
C GLY A 383 -12.34 10.07 -31.27
N SER A 384 -12.86 11.20 -31.78
CA SER A 384 -12.71 11.56 -33.19
C SER A 384 -11.30 12.06 -33.51
N ALA A 385 -10.74 11.56 -34.61
CA ALA A 385 -9.50 12.05 -35.19
C ALA A 385 -9.77 13.26 -36.09
N GLN A 386 -8.79 14.15 -36.22
CA GLN A 386 -8.82 15.25 -37.18
C GLN A 386 -7.50 15.29 -37.95
N ALA A 387 -7.59 15.49 -39.27
CA ALA A 387 -6.43 15.75 -40.10
C ALA A 387 -5.79 17.11 -39.74
N GLY A 388 -4.48 17.21 -39.92
CA GLY A 388 -3.79 18.50 -39.80
C GLY A 388 -4.39 19.54 -40.76
N SER A 389 -4.50 20.79 -40.30
CA SER A 389 -4.98 21.91 -41.11
C SER A 389 -4.17 23.14 -40.77
N VAL A 390 -3.76 23.87 -41.81
CA VAL A 390 -3.26 25.24 -41.69
C VAL A 390 -4.41 26.15 -42.10
N GLY A 391 -4.71 27.16 -41.29
CA GLY A 391 -5.78 28.10 -41.61
C GLY A 391 -5.54 28.82 -42.95
N PRO A 392 -6.59 29.39 -43.57
CA PRO A 392 -6.43 30.22 -44.74
C PRO A 392 -5.51 31.40 -44.40
N HIS A 393 -4.52 31.66 -45.27
CA HIS A 393 -3.60 32.78 -45.10
C HIS A 393 -3.24 33.37 -46.47
N GLN A 394 -2.71 34.59 -46.46
CA GLN A 394 -2.28 35.31 -47.65
C GLN A 394 -0.83 35.76 -47.49
N HIS A 395 -0.12 35.85 -48.61
CA HIS A 395 1.24 36.39 -48.68
C HIS A 395 1.23 37.66 -49.54
N ASN A 396 1.80 38.74 -49.02
CA ASN A 396 2.08 39.92 -49.82
C ASN A 396 3.40 39.71 -50.56
N VAL A 397 3.31 39.44 -51.86
CA VAL A 397 4.50 39.32 -52.72
C VAL A 397 4.78 40.70 -53.33
N PRO A 398 5.89 41.39 -52.95
CA PRO A 398 6.26 42.64 -53.59
C PRO A 398 6.73 42.33 -55.01
N VAL A 399 5.90 42.62 -56.00
CA VAL A 399 6.35 42.64 -57.40
C VAL A 399 7.02 43.99 -57.62
N ALA A 400 8.34 43.97 -57.82
CA ALA A 400 9.02 45.13 -58.39
C ALA A 400 8.42 45.34 -59.78
N ASN A 401 7.83 46.51 -60.01
CA ASN A 401 7.28 46.88 -61.31
C ASN A 401 8.47 46.99 -62.28
N ALA A 402 8.82 45.89 -62.96
CA ALA A 402 9.83 45.93 -64.00
C ALA A 402 9.21 46.68 -65.19
N THR A 403 9.69 47.90 -65.45
CA THR A 403 9.46 48.57 -66.72
C THR A 403 9.87 47.62 -67.83
N ALA A 404 8.96 47.31 -68.76
CA ALA A 404 9.15 46.29 -69.79
C ALA A 404 10.44 46.51 -70.58
N GLY A 405 11.50 45.76 -70.24
CA GLY A 405 12.65 45.55 -71.08
C GLY A 405 12.34 44.37 -72.00
N SER A 406 12.35 44.61 -73.30
CA SER A 406 12.20 43.58 -74.34
C SER A 406 13.32 42.53 -74.23
N GLY A 407 13.09 41.48 -73.46
CA GLY A 407 13.97 40.31 -73.32
C GLY A 407 13.13 39.04 -73.25
N THR A 408 13.47 38.06 -74.10
CA THR A 408 12.72 36.83 -74.40
C THR A 408 12.79 35.77 -73.30
N THR A 409 12.43 36.08 -72.05
CA THR A 409 12.21 35.06 -71.02
C THR A 409 10.87 35.30 -70.33
N ASN A 410 9.98 34.30 -70.44
CA ASN A 410 8.63 34.16 -69.87
C ASN A 410 8.21 35.25 -68.87
N ASN A 411 7.73 36.35 -69.44
CA ASN A 411 7.21 37.49 -68.71
C ASN A 411 5.81 37.15 -68.18
N PHE A 412 5.63 37.14 -66.86
CA PHE A 412 4.31 37.11 -66.24
C PHE A 412 3.66 38.48 -66.46
N VAL A 413 2.93 38.62 -67.58
CA VAL A 413 2.16 39.83 -67.89
C VAL A 413 0.89 39.83 -67.05
N TYR A 414 0.87 40.60 -65.96
CA TYR A 414 -0.36 40.89 -65.22
C TYR A 414 -1.13 42.04 -65.89
N PRO A 415 -2.41 41.89 -66.25
CA PRO A 415 -3.22 43.05 -66.58
C PRO A 415 -3.51 43.84 -65.30
N LEU A 416 -3.15 45.12 -65.31
CA LEU A 416 -3.47 46.12 -64.28
C LEU A 416 -4.98 46.38 -64.27
N ALA A 417 -5.75 45.46 -63.68
CA ALA A 417 -7.09 45.74 -63.20
C ALA A 417 -7.05 45.62 -61.67
N ALA A 418 -7.55 46.64 -60.97
CA ALA A 418 -7.64 46.67 -59.52
C ALA A 418 -8.51 45.50 -59.02
N GLY A 419 -7.87 44.39 -58.66
CA GLY A 419 -8.52 43.20 -58.17
C GLY A 419 -7.50 42.33 -57.45
N THR A 420 -7.88 41.81 -56.28
CA THR A 420 -7.08 40.85 -55.51
C THR A 420 -6.76 39.64 -56.38
N SER A 421 -5.52 39.51 -56.83
CA SER A 421 -5.04 38.37 -57.60
C SER A 421 -4.62 37.26 -56.63
N SER A 422 -5.47 36.26 -56.45
CA SER A 422 -5.10 34.99 -55.82
C SER A 422 -4.48 34.09 -56.88
N VAL A 423 -3.17 33.83 -56.82
CA VAL A 423 -2.55 32.77 -57.63
C VAL A 423 -2.92 31.44 -57.00
N PRO A 424 -3.78 30.61 -57.61
CA PRO A 424 -4.03 29.27 -57.09
C PRO A 424 -2.79 28.45 -57.41
N THR A 425 -2.01 28.10 -56.40
CA THR A 425 -0.98 27.07 -56.57
C THR A 425 -1.72 25.74 -56.68
N THR A 426 -1.91 25.22 -57.90
CA THR A 426 -2.42 23.86 -58.14
C THR A 426 -1.36 22.78 -57.86
N GLY A 427 -0.35 23.10 -57.06
CA GLY A 427 0.67 22.15 -56.63
C GLY A 427 0.20 21.45 -55.36
N GLN A 428 -0.25 20.20 -55.52
CA GLN A 428 -0.18 19.21 -54.43
C GLN A 428 1.29 18.84 -54.18
N ASP A 429 2.14 19.81 -53.86
CA ASP A 429 3.37 19.46 -53.17
C ASP A 429 2.96 19.27 -51.71
N PRO A 430 2.95 18.03 -51.17
CA PRO A 430 2.78 17.86 -49.74
C PRO A 430 3.88 18.70 -49.11
N ALA A 431 3.49 19.73 -48.34
CA ALA A 431 4.42 20.56 -47.60
C ALA A 431 5.46 19.61 -46.98
N PRO A 432 6.76 19.75 -47.31
CA PRO A 432 7.77 18.85 -46.79
C PRO A 432 7.60 18.84 -45.29
N ALA A 433 7.62 17.65 -44.69
CA ALA A 433 7.19 17.43 -43.31
C ALA A 433 7.80 18.42 -42.29
N GLY A 434 8.85 19.18 -42.60
CA GLY A 434 9.38 20.24 -41.75
C GLY A 434 8.60 21.58 -41.68
N GLU A 435 7.70 21.93 -42.60
CA GLU A 435 7.16 23.31 -42.65
C GLU A 435 6.21 23.65 -41.48
N THR A 436 5.34 22.72 -41.09
CA THR A 436 4.31 22.96 -40.05
C THR A 436 4.25 21.90 -38.96
N ARG A 437 5.31 21.09 -38.79
CA ARG A 437 5.34 20.10 -37.71
C ARG A 437 5.67 20.75 -36.36
N PRO A 438 4.83 20.57 -35.32
CA PRO A 438 5.19 20.99 -33.97
C PRO A 438 6.46 20.28 -33.49
N ILE A 439 7.32 20.99 -32.76
CA ILE A 439 8.40 20.36 -31.99
C ILE A 439 7.75 19.42 -30.97
N ASN A 440 8.05 18.12 -31.06
CA ASN A 440 7.48 17.10 -30.19
C ASN A 440 8.53 16.05 -29.80
N ILE A 441 8.27 15.35 -28.69
CA ILE A 441 9.04 14.21 -28.21
C ILE A 441 8.09 13.01 -28.14
N ALA A 442 8.53 11.87 -28.67
CA ALA A 442 7.74 10.64 -28.62
C ALA A 442 7.84 10.00 -27.23
N VAL A 443 6.68 9.66 -26.67
CA VAL A 443 6.49 8.92 -25.42
C VAL A 443 5.42 7.85 -25.66
N TRP A 444 5.38 6.82 -24.82
CA TRP A 444 4.29 5.85 -24.87
C TRP A 444 3.03 6.46 -24.28
N TYR A 445 1.89 6.24 -24.93
CA TYR A 445 0.60 6.50 -24.30
C TYR A 445 0.03 5.20 -23.77
N CYS A 446 -0.30 5.22 -22.48
CA CYS A 446 -0.84 4.09 -21.75
C CYS A 446 -2.25 4.40 -21.30
N ILE A 447 -3.16 3.44 -21.44
CA ILE A 447 -4.51 3.51 -20.87
C ILE A 447 -4.63 2.59 -19.66
N LYS A 448 -5.20 3.10 -18.58
CA LYS A 448 -5.38 2.34 -17.35
C LYS A 448 -6.43 1.24 -17.56
N SER A 449 -6.02 -0.02 -17.38
CA SER A 449 -6.91 -1.20 -17.42
C SER A 449 -7.86 -1.28 -16.24
#